data_AF-A0A1W9LMU6-F1
#
_entry.id   AF-A0A1W9LMU6-F1
#
_cell.length_a   1.000
_cell.length_b   1.000
_cell.length_c   1.000
_cell.angle_alpha   90.00
_cell.angle_beta   90.00
_cell.angle_gamma   90.00
#
_symmetry.space_group_name_H-M   'P 1'
#
loop_
_entity.id
_entity.type
_entity.pdbx_description
1 polymer ?
#
loop_
_entity_poly.entity_id
_entity_poly.type
_entity_poly.pdbx_seq_one_letter_code
_entity_poly.pdbx_strand_id
1 'polypeptide(L)' 'MNRAGQSGYKEAQENGLPIGSGEIESAHRYIIQKRLKIAGAWWKEKNAQNILSLRVLRANGDWESYWKKADRA' A
#
# COMPACT_ATOMS: atom_id res chain seq x y z
N MET A 1 16.21 4.97 -17.42
CA MET A 1 15.80 6.23 -18.07
C MET A 1 14.54 6.75 -17.37
N ASN A 2 14.68 7.65 -16.40
CA ASN A 2 13.56 8.41 -15.85
C ASN A 2 13.51 9.76 -16.58
N ARG A 3 12.40 10.06 -17.26
CA ARG A 3 12.18 11.32 -17.99
C ARG A 3 11.91 12.44 -16.97
N ALA A 4 12.96 13.18 -16.61
CA ALA A 4 12.99 14.16 -15.53
C ALA A 4 12.26 15.49 -15.82
N GLY A 5 11.16 15.51 -16.57
CA GLY A 5 10.58 16.78 -17.04
C GLY A 5 9.08 16.81 -17.34
N GLN A 6 8.28 15.83 -16.88
CA GLN A 6 6.84 15.78 -17.21
C GLN A 6 5.88 15.68 -16.03
N SER A 7 6.36 15.73 -14.79
CA SER A 7 5.44 15.72 -13.66
C SER A 7 5.33 17.15 -13.18
N GLY A 8 4.20 17.80 -13.43
CA GLY A 8 3.80 19.09 -12.82
C GLY A 8 3.63 18.95 -11.30
N TYR A 9 4.64 18.39 -10.63
CA TYR A 9 4.69 18.12 -9.20
C TYR A 9 4.57 19.41 -8.42
N LYS A 10 5.29 20.45 -8.88
CA LYS A 10 5.25 21.76 -8.26
C LYS A 10 3.86 22.37 -8.37
N GLU A 11 3.26 22.30 -9.54
CA GLU A 11 1.92 22.81 -9.82
C GLU A 11 0.83 22.01 -9.09
N ALA A 12 0.96 20.68 -9.00
CA ALA A 12 0.07 19.83 -8.21
C ALA A 12 0.21 20.07 -6.70
N GLN A 13 1.42 20.38 -6.21
CA GLN A 13 1.69 20.68 -4.81
C GLN A 13 1.14 22.06 -4.43
N GLU A 14 1.32 23.05 -5.32
CA GLU A 14 0.75 24.40 -5.18
C GLU A 14 -0.79 24.39 -5.26
N ASN A 15 -1.38 23.49 -6.06
CA ASN A 15 -2.84 23.33 -6.15
C ASN A 15 -3.44 22.35 -5.12
N GLY A 16 -2.62 21.81 -4.18
CA GLY A 16 -3.09 20.88 -3.16
C GLY A 16 -3.67 19.57 -3.71
N LEU A 17 -3.34 19.21 -4.94
CA LEU A 17 -3.83 17.99 -5.58
C LEU A 17 -3.15 16.78 -4.93
N PRO A 18 -3.84 15.62 -4.83
CA PRO A 18 -3.24 14.41 -4.30
C PRO A 18 -2.12 13.96 -5.23
N ILE A 19 -0.88 14.28 -4.88
CA ILE A 19 0.30 13.81 -5.57
C ILE A 19 0.56 12.39 -5.06
N GLY A 20 0.43 11.41 -5.95
CA GLY A 20 1.04 10.11 -5.73
C GLY A 20 2.55 10.30 -5.69
N SER A 21 3.11 10.53 -4.50
CA SER A 21 4.56 10.57 -4.33
C SER A 21 5.13 9.23 -4.77
N GLY A 22 6.37 9.20 -5.27
CA GLY A 22 7.03 7.94 -5.63
C GLY A 22 7.01 6.90 -4.50
N GLU A 23 6.94 7.35 -3.25
CA GLU A 23 6.81 6.53 -2.04
C GLU A 23 5.42 5.88 -1.92
N ILE A 24 4.33 6.62 -2.14
CA ILE A 24 2.97 6.07 -2.12
C ILE A 24 2.78 5.05 -3.24
N GLU A 25 3.28 5.35 -4.44
CA GLU A 25 3.23 4.40 -5.56
C GLU A 25 4.09 3.15 -5.32
N SER A 26 5.24 3.32 -4.65
CA SER A 26 6.08 2.21 -4.22
C SER A 26 5.37 1.34 -3.18
N ALA A 27 4.74 1.96 -2.18
CA ALA A 27 3.95 1.28 -1.15
C ALA A 27 2.76 0.53 -1.75
N HIS A 28 2.03 1.14 -2.69
CA HIS A 28 0.93 0.50 -3.41
C HIS A 28 1.40 -0.75 -4.18
N ARG A 29 2.52 -0.67 -4.91
CA ARG A 29 3.14 -1.84 -5.58
C ARG A 29 3.54 -2.93 -4.58
N TYR A 30 4.20 -2.55 -3.49
CA TYR A 30 4.75 -3.53 -2.55
C TYR A 30 3.70 -4.18 -1.66
N ILE A 31 2.77 -3.39 -1.10
CA ILE A 31 1.78 -3.84 -0.12
C ILE A 31 0.55 -4.45 -0.80
N ILE A 32 0.01 -3.83 -1.84
CA ILE A 32 -1.24 -4.29 -2.46
C ILE A 32 -0.96 -5.25 -3.61
N GLN A 33 -0.18 -4.84 -4.61
CA GLN A 33 -0.08 -5.60 -5.86
C GLN A 33 0.52 -7.00 -5.68
N LYS A 34 1.51 -7.16 -4.78
CA LYS A 34 2.15 -8.47 -4.53
C LYS A 34 1.20 -9.60 -4.09
N ARG A 35 -0.02 -9.32 -3.63
CA ARG A 35 -0.96 -10.35 -3.14
C ARG A 35 -2.39 -10.16 -3.63
N LEU A 36 -2.87 -8.93 -3.70
CA LEU A 36 -4.25 -8.68 -4.12
C LEU A 36 -4.39 -8.63 -5.65
N LYS A 37 -3.34 -8.25 -6.37
CA LYS A 37 -3.34 -8.10 -7.84
C LYS A 37 -2.57 -9.22 -8.54
N ILE A 38 -2.90 -10.47 -8.22
CA ILE A 38 -2.37 -11.66 -8.89
C ILE A 38 -3.42 -12.23 -9.85
N ALA A 39 -2.97 -12.86 -10.93
CA ALA A 39 -3.86 -13.47 -11.91
C ALA A 39 -4.74 -14.54 -11.26
N GLY A 40 -6.05 -14.52 -11.56
CA GLY A 40 -7.02 -15.47 -11.03
C GLY A 40 -7.50 -15.19 -9.59
N ALA A 41 -6.97 -14.17 -8.91
CA ALA A 41 -7.47 -13.82 -7.59
C ALA A 41 -8.77 -13.01 -7.69
N TRP A 42 -9.77 -13.46 -6.92
CA TRP A 42 -11.04 -12.78 -6.70
C TRP A 42 -11.24 -12.60 -5.21
N TRP A 43 -11.64 -11.40 -4.81
CA TRP A 43 -11.79 -11.05 -3.40
C TRP A 43 -13.18 -10.48 -3.13
N LYS A 44 -13.80 -10.94 -2.05
CA LYS A 44 -14.84 -10.16 -1.38
C LYS A 44 -14.16 -8.99 -0.68
N GLU A 45 -14.81 -7.83 -0.68
CA GLU A 45 -14.24 -6.58 -0.15
C GLU A 45 -13.73 -6.73 1.28
N LYS A 46 -14.52 -7.38 2.15
CA LYS A 46 -14.13 -7.72 3.53
C LYS A 46 -12.84 -8.54 3.61
N ASN A 47 -12.67 -9.52 2.72
CA ASN A 47 -11.49 -10.38 2.70
C ASN A 47 -10.27 -9.64 2.16
N ALA A 48 -10.45 -8.80 1.13
CA ALA A 48 -9.40 -7.93 0.62
C ALA A 48 -8.89 -7.00 1.72
N GLN A 49 -9.79 -6.37 2.47
CA GLN A 49 -9.45 -5.47 3.57
C GLN A 49 -8.66 -6.20 4.67
N ASN A 50 -9.07 -7.41 5.06
CA ASN A 50 -8.35 -8.19 6.06
C ASN A 50 -6.91 -8.52 5.62
N ILE A 51 -6.73 -8.95 4.37
CA ILE A 51 -5.40 -9.23 3.83
C ILE A 51 -4.58 -7.93 3.76
N LEU A 52 -5.17 -6.82 3.33
CA LEU A 52 -4.50 -5.53 3.28
C LEU A 52 -3.97 -5.11 4.66
N SER A 53 -4.81 -5.21 5.70
CA SER A 53 -4.43 -4.89 7.08
C SER A 53 -3.24 -5.74 7.56
N LEU A 54 -3.26 -7.05 7.30
CA LEU A 54 -2.14 -7.93 7.65
C LEU A 54 -0.84 -7.54 6.91
N ARG A 55 -0.94 -7.09 5.66
CA ARG A 55 0.22 -6.66 4.88
C ARG A 55 0.78 -5.33 5.34
N VAL A 56 -0.09 -4.40 5.77
CA VAL A 56 0.32 -3.13 6.39
C VAL A 56 1.03 -3.41 7.71
N LEU A 57 0.46 -4.24 8.58
CA LEU A 57 1.09 -4.64 9.85
C LEU A 57 2.50 -5.22 9.64
N ARG A 58 2.66 -6.07 8.63
CA ARG A 58 3.97 -6.62 8.28
C ARG A 58 4.93 -5.56 7.75
N ALA A 59 4.46 -4.63 6.92
CA ALA A 59 5.30 -3.54 6.40
C ALA A 59 5.75 -2.57 7.50
N ASN A 60 4.92 -2.35 8.52
CA ASN A 60 5.21 -1.51 9.67
C ASN A 60 6.10 -2.17 10.72
N GLY A 61 6.40 -3.47 10.60
CA GLY A 61 7.18 -4.22 11.60
C GLY A 61 6.36 -4.69 12.81
N ASP A 62 5.06 -4.44 12.85
CA ASP A 62 4.16 -4.75 13.97
C ASP A 62 3.67 -6.21 13.98
N TRP A 63 4.19 -7.05 13.09
CA TRP A 63 3.73 -8.43 12.88
C TRP A 63 3.75 -9.26 14.17
N GLU A 64 4.88 -9.26 14.88
CA GLU A 64 5.01 -10.04 16.11
C GLU A 64 4.12 -9.51 17.25
N SER A 65 3.99 -8.18 17.35
CA SER A 65 3.14 -7.54 18.36
C SER A 65 1.67 -7.91 18.17
N TYR A 66 1.22 -7.94 16.92
CA TYR A 66 -0.13 -8.36 16.57
C TYR A 66 -0.42 -9.80 17.00
N TRP A 67 0.45 -10.76 16.63
CA TRP A 67 0.23 -12.17 16.99
C TRP A 67 0.35 -12.42 18.49
N LYS A 68 1.28 -11.76 19.18
CA LYS A 68 1.36 -11.81 20.66
C LYS A 68 0.08 -11.34 21.35
N LYS A 69 -0.67 -10.42 20.75
CA LYS A 69 -1.97 -9.96 21.25
C LYS A 69 -3.09 -10.93 20.86
N ALA A 70 -3.06 -11.44 19.63
CA ALA A 70 -4.05 -12.39 19.14
C ALA A 70 -4.03 -13.72 19.92
N ASP A 71 -2.85 -14.22 20.31
CA ASP A 71 -2.70 -15.45 21.11
C ASP A 71 -3.22 -15.31 22.55
N ARG A 72 -3.48 -14.08 23.00
CA ARG A 72 -3.98 -13.76 24.35
C ARG A 72 -5.47 -13.46 24.38
N ALA A 73 -6.13 -13.45 23.23
CA ALA A 73 -7.56 -13.16 23.07
C ALA A 73 -8.36 -14.47 22.98
#